data_AF-A0A243W993-F1
#
_entry.id   AF-A0A243W993-F1
#
_cell.length_a   1.000
_cell.length_b   1.000
_cell.length_c   1.000
_cell.angle_alpha   90.00
_cell.angle_beta   90.00
_cell.angle_gamma   90.00
#
_symmetry.space_group_name_H-M   'P 1'
#
loop_
_entity.id
_entity.type
_entity.pdbx_description
1 polymer ?
#
loop_
_entity_poly.entity_id
_entity_poly.type
_entity_poly.pdbx_seq_one_letter_code
_entity_poly.pdbx_strand_id
1 'polypeptide(L)'
;MLNTDYKRTPNELIARYTLEPSIKDIFVEGDSDRAIFVNYIKRRNLLYNVYTIDTIDTRDLKIISLGNIGHKNRVESLSSFFEEKLGIRKICLFCISDKDYDFFYEDTINNSYLLKTDFSSIESYSFNVEVMQKLINASFFKSAFLANEFIGKIIPAIKFLYLVRLVRYQMNYTWAKVEVEKAIEIDKKGNISFDLMGYILKLASRNHEVYSRQQEFIERYNGLEHICLNFDYRDSMHGHDYTALLNYYFQRLGREKVTVDFFEKTVIMNIEAEDLDHYPLFITLAQC
;
A
#
# COMPACT_ATOMS: atom_id res chain seq x y z
N MET A 1 5.17 -31.97 11.35
CA MET A 1 5.80 -30.64 11.47
C MET A 1 6.62 -30.44 10.20
N LEU A 2 6.12 -29.65 9.25
CA LEU A 2 6.89 -29.27 8.07
C LEU A 2 7.94 -28.25 8.53
N ASN A 3 9.19 -28.45 8.12
CA ASN A 3 10.34 -27.64 8.49
C ASN A 3 10.09 -26.17 8.08
N THR A 4 9.81 -25.30 9.06
CA THR A 4 9.44 -23.90 8.83
C THR A 4 10.62 -23.01 8.44
N ASP A 5 11.84 -23.55 8.41
CA ASP A 5 13.08 -22.78 8.19
C ASP A 5 13.60 -22.81 6.75
N TYR A 6 13.02 -23.62 5.86
CA TYR A 6 13.51 -23.69 4.48
C TYR A 6 12.92 -22.56 3.64
N LYS A 7 13.79 -21.62 3.23
CA LYS A 7 13.50 -20.58 2.24
C LYS A 7 14.15 -20.95 0.92
N ARG A 8 13.41 -20.80 -0.20
CA ARG A 8 13.96 -21.06 -1.54
C ARG A 8 14.97 -19.98 -1.90
N THR A 9 16.08 -20.37 -2.49
CA THR A 9 17.05 -19.44 -3.05
C THR A 9 16.61 -18.95 -4.44
N PRO A 10 17.05 -17.75 -4.87
CA PRO A 10 16.78 -17.26 -6.22
C PRO A 10 17.29 -18.22 -7.30
N ASN A 11 18.43 -18.88 -7.10
CA ASN A 11 18.97 -19.85 -8.07
C ASN A 11 18.08 -21.10 -8.21
N GLU A 12 17.48 -21.60 -7.12
CA GLU A 12 16.51 -22.69 -7.20
C GLU A 12 15.27 -22.28 -8.00
N LEU A 13 14.81 -21.03 -7.86
CA LEU A 13 13.71 -20.50 -8.66
C LEU A 13 14.08 -20.43 -10.15
N ILE A 14 15.29 -19.95 -10.48
CA ILE A 14 15.78 -19.93 -11.87
C ILE A 14 15.79 -21.34 -12.48
N ALA A 15 16.30 -22.33 -11.73
CA ALA A 15 16.30 -23.71 -12.18
C ALA A 15 14.86 -24.21 -12.41
N ARG A 16 13.94 -23.92 -11.49
CA ARG A 16 12.52 -24.29 -11.60
C ARG A 16 11.86 -23.69 -12.85
N TYR A 17 12.00 -22.39 -13.09
CA TYR A 17 11.37 -21.75 -14.27
C TYR A 17 12.06 -22.10 -15.59
N THR A 18 13.33 -22.53 -15.54
CA THR A 18 14.03 -23.04 -16.72
C THR A 18 13.56 -24.44 -17.10
N LEU A 19 13.33 -25.31 -16.10
CA LEU A 19 12.90 -26.70 -16.30
C LEU A 19 11.39 -26.83 -16.53
N GLU A 20 10.59 -26.00 -15.85
CA GLU A 20 9.12 -26.03 -15.88
C GLU A 20 8.55 -24.64 -16.24
N PRO A 21 8.68 -24.18 -17.50
CA PRO A 21 8.27 -22.83 -17.92
C PRO A 21 6.74 -22.62 -17.92
N SER A 22 5.95 -23.69 -17.76
CA SER A 22 4.49 -23.62 -17.62
C SER A 22 4.04 -23.19 -16.21
N ILE A 23 4.94 -23.22 -15.22
CA ILE A 23 4.64 -22.75 -13.88
C ILE A 23 4.38 -21.26 -13.92
N LYS A 24 3.29 -20.84 -13.27
CA LYS A 24 2.95 -19.44 -13.08
C LYS A 24 2.98 -19.11 -11.60
N ASP A 25 3.81 -18.16 -11.23
CA ASP A 25 4.01 -17.77 -9.84
C ASP A 25 3.98 -16.24 -9.71
N ILE A 26 3.45 -15.78 -8.58
CA ILE A 26 3.43 -14.39 -8.16
C ILE A 26 4.18 -14.26 -6.83
N PHE A 27 5.07 -13.27 -6.74
CA PHE A 27 5.78 -12.88 -5.53
C PHE A 27 5.32 -11.51 -5.08
N VAL A 28 4.87 -11.39 -3.83
CA VAL A 28 4.36 -10.15 -3.22
C VAL A 28 5.11 -9.82 -1.93
N GLU A 29 4.92 -8.61 -1.42
CA GLU A 29 5.64 -8.11 -0.25
C GLU A 29 5.20 -8.78 1.06
N GLY A 30 3.89 -8.90 1.27
CA GLY A 30 3.33 -9.36 2.54
C GLY A 30 2.15 -10.32 2.43
N ASP A 31 1.72 -10.83 3.58
CA ASP A 31 0.55 -11.71 3.68
C ASP A 31 -0.76 -11.00 3.35
N SER A 32 -0.86 -9.70 3.64
CA SER A 32 -2.01 -8.87 3.27
C SER A 32 -2.21 -8.84 1.75
N ASP A 33 -1.17 -8.51 0.98
CA ASP A 33 -1.21 -8.50 -0.48
C ASP A 33 -1.52 -9.89 -1.01
N ARG A 34 -0.84 -10.91 -0.46
CA ARG A 34 -1.04 -12.31 -0.85
C ARG A 34 -2.49 -12.71 -0.72
N ALA A 35 -3.20 -12.29 0.32
CA ALA A 35 -4.62 -12.60 0.51
C ALA A 35 -5.48 -12.07 -0.65
N ILE A 36 -5.19 -10.86 -1.16
CA ILE A 36 -5.90 -10.26 -2.29
C ILE A 36 -5.67 -11.05 -3.56
N PHE A 37 -4.41 -11.30 -3.91
CA PHE A 37 -4.10 -12.03 -5.13
C PHE A 37 -4.61 -13.47 -5.09
N VAL A 38 -4.50 -14.17 -3.96
CA VAL A 38 -5.06 -15.52 -3.81
C VAL A 38 -6.58 -15.51 -4.00
N ASN A 39 -7.29 -14.53 -3.43
CA ASN A 39 -8.74 -14.40 -3.61
C ASN A 39 -9.08 -14.14 -5.09
N TYR A 40 -8.42 -13.16 -5.72
CA TYR A 40 -8.63 -12.82 -7.13
C TYR A 40 -8.38 -14.01 -8.06
N ILE A 41 -7.23 -14.67 -7.94
CA ILE A 41 -6.83 -15.85 -8.71
C ILE A 41 -7.87 -16.96 -8.58
N LYS A 42 -8.31 -17.25 -7.34
CA LYS A 42 -9.32 -18.27 -7.08
C LYS A 42 -10.66 -17.93 -7.71
N ARG A 43 -11.12 -16.68 -7.60
CA ARG A 43 -12.40 -16.22 -8.17
C ARG A 43 -12.41 -16.21 -9.69
N ARG A 44 -11.25 -15.99 -10.31
CA ARG A 44 -11.08 -15.98 -11.77
C ARG A 44 -10.60 -17.32 -12.35
N ASN A 45 -10.44 -18.35 -11.52
CA ASN A 45 -9.92 -19.66 -11.92
C ASN A 45 -8.57 -19.57 -12.66
N LEU A 46 -7.70 -18.65 -12.23
CA LEU A 46 -6.35 -18.52 -12.78
C LEU A 46 -5.42 -19.56 -12.14
N LEU A 47 -4.37 -19.94 -12.86
CA LEU A 47 -3.44 -21.00 -12.44
C LEU A 47 -2.11 -20.44 -11.92
N TYR A 48 -2.18 -19.50 -10.97
CA TYR A 48 -1.01 -18.92 -10.30
C TYR A 48 -0.85 -19.45 -8.88
N ASN A 49 0.39 -19.66 -8.46
CA ASN A 49 0.72 -19.73 -7.04
C ASN A 49 1.16 -18.35 -6.53
N VAL A 50 0.79 -17.98 -5.31
CA VAL A 50 1.16 -16.69 -4.71
C VAL A 50 2.01 -16.92 -3.47
N TYR A 51 3.21 -16.34 -3.48
CA TYR A 51 4.19 -16.42 -2.41
C TYR A 51 4.51 -15.03 -1.86
N THR A 52 4.74 -14.93 -0.57
CA THR A 52 5.34 -13.74 0.02
C THR A 52 6.86 -13.78 -0.16
N ILE A 53 7.49 -12.62 -0.22
CA ILE A 53 8.95 -12.51 -0.35
C ILE A 53 9.69 -13.16 0.82
N ASP A 54 9.03 -13.32 1.97
CA ASP A 54 9.59 -14.00 3.14
C ASP A 54 9.85 -15.49 2.94
N THR A 55 9.21 -16.10 1.95
CA THR A 55 9.48 -17.50 1.56
C THR A 55 10.77 -17.67 0.75
N ILE A 56 11.39 -16.55 0.35
CA ILE A 56 12.60 -16.51 -0.47
C ILE A 56 13.79 -16.02 0.35
N ASP A 57 14.93 -16.70 0.18
CA ASP A 57 16.20 -16.31 0.75
C ASP A 57 16.86 -15.24 -0.14
N THR A 58 16.74 -13.98 0.27
CA THR A 58 17.19 -12.83 -0.53
C THR A 58 18.61 -12.38 -0.19
N ARG A 59 19.39 -13.17 0.57
CA ARG A 59 20.74 -12.77 1.01
C ARG A 59 21.72 -12.55 -0.14
N ASP A 60 21.57 -13.34 -1.21
CA ASP A 60 22.45 -13.27 -2.39
C ASP A 60 21.92 -12.32 -3.48
N LEU A 61 20.78 -11.67 -3.26
CA LEU A 61 20.27 -10.68 -4.19
C LEU A 61 21.06 -9.38 -4.05
N LYS A 62 21.47 -8.80 -5.18
CA LYS A 62 22.00 -7.45 -5.21
C LYS A 62 20.87 -6.49 -4.89
N ILE A 63 20.86 -5.97 -3.66
CA ILE A 63 19.75 -5.12 -3.21
C ILE A 63 19.86 -3.78 -3.89
N ILE A 64 18.79 -3.43 -4.61
CA ILE A 64 18.66 -2.17 -5.31
C ILE A 64 18.04 -1.17 -4.34
N SER A 65 18.78 -0.74 -3.31
CA SER A 65 18.33 0.36 -2.45
C SER A 65 19.48 1.07 -1.74
N LEU A 66 19.32 2.38 -1.52
CA LEU A 66 20.22 3.23 -0.72
C LEU A 66 19.87 3.24 0.79
N GLY A 67 19.15 2.22 1.31
CA GLY A 67 18.65 2.23 2.70
C GLY A 67 18.33 0.87 3.29
N ASN A 68 17.49 0.84 4.35
CA ASN A 68 17.06 -0.40 4.99
C ASN A 68 16.31 -1.30 4.02
N ILE A 69 16.60 -2.60 4.09
CA ILE A 69 16.07 -3.63 3.19
C ILE A 69 14.61 -3.94 3.58
N GLY A 70 13.66 -3.22 2.97
CA GLY A 70 12.23 -3.48 3.09
C GLY A 70 11.76 -4.68 2.24
N HIS A 71 10.50 -5.09 2.42
CA HIS A 71 9.90 -6.16 1.63
C HIS A 71 9.79 -5.77 0.15
N LYS A 72 9.32 -4.55 -0.16
CA LYS A 72 9.41 -3.95 -1.50
C LYS A 72 10.77 -4.12 -2.18
N ASN A 73 11.84 -3.63 -1.54
CA ASN A 73 13.18 -3.70 -2.11
C ASN A 73 13.61 -5.14 -2.43
N ARG A 74 13.19 -6.11 -1.61
CA ARG A 74 13.47 -7.54 -1.83
C ARG A 74 12.69 -8.08 -3.02
N VAL A 75 11.42 -7.72 -3.19
CA VAL A 75 10.58 -8.10 -4.34
C VAL A 75 11.15 -7.51 -5.64
N GLU A 76 11.51 -6.23 -5.63
CA GLU A 76 12.10 -5.55 -6.79
C GLU A 76 13.49 -6.10 -7.13
N SER A 77 14.31 -6.42 -6.12
CA SER A 77 15.62 -7.05 -6.37
C SER A 77 15.45 -8.46 -6.96
N LEU A 78 14.42 -9.20 -6.55
CA LEU A 78 14.12 -10.52 -7.10
C LEU A 78 13.67 -10.41 -8.57
N SER A 79 12.86 -9.41 -8.93
CA SER A 79 12.43 -9.21 -10.31
C SER A 79 13.59 -8.86 -11.24
N SER A 80 14.50 -7.98 -10.81
CA SER A 80 15.73 -7.70 -11.54
C SER A 80 16.63 -8.92 -11.69
N PHE A 81 16.71 -9.78 -10.66
CA PHE A 81 17.46 -11.02 -10.75
C PHE A 81 16.85 -11.99 -11.77
N PHE A 82 15.52 -12.10 -11.83
CA PHE A 82 14.85 -12.87 -12.88
C PHE A 82 15.14 -12.32 -14.27
N GLU A 83 15.12 -11.00 -14.45
CA GLU A 83 15.45 -10.40 -15.76
C GLU A 83 16.90 -10.67 -16.15
N GLU A 84 17.86 -10.53 -15.23
CA GLU A 84 19.27 -10.80 -15.49
C GLU A 84 19.50 -12.27 -15.93
N LYS A 85 18.87 -13.23 -15.24
CA LYS A 85 19.15 -14.66 -15.43
C LYS A 85 18.29 -15.33 -16.50
N LEU A 86 17.03 -14.92 -16.64
CA LEU A 86 16.11 -15.50 -17.62
C LEU A 86 16.07 -14.70 -18.92
N GLY A 87 16.46 -13.43 -18.89
CA GLY A 87 16.24 -12.47 -19.98
C GLY A 87 14.75 -12.13 -20.12
N ILE A 88 14.39 -11.43 -21.19
CA ILE A 88 12.99 -11.13 -21.50
C ILE A 88 12.34 -12.38 -22.09
N ARG A 89 11.55 -13.10 -21.28
CA ARG A 89 10.79 -14.28 -21.71
C ARG A 89 9.29 -14.04 -21.51
N LYS A 90 8.48 -14.63 -22.39
CA LYS A 90 7.02 -14.71 -22.20
C LYS A 90 6.69 -15.86 -21.23
N ILE A 91 7.04 -15.68 -19.96
CA ILE A 91 6.59 -16.57 -18.87
C ILE A 91 5.72 -15.77 -17.90
N CYS A 92 4.70 -16.42 -17.34
CA CYS A 92 3.77 -15.78 -16.39
C CYS A 92 4.36 -15.80 -14.97
N LEU A 93 5.45 -15.07 -14.80
CA LEU A 93 6.18 -14.92 -13.55
C LEU A 93 6.17 -13.43 -13.18
N PHE A 94 5.56 -13.09 -12.05
CA PHE A 94 5.41 -11.69 -11.65
C PHE A 94 5.88 -11.47 -10.22
N CYS A 95 6.71 -10.45 -10.03
CA CYS A 95 6.94 -9.80 -8.75
C CYS A 95 6.03 -8.57 -8.71
N ILE A 96 5.24 -8.40 -7.65
CA ILE A 96 4.32 -7.28 -7.50
C ILE A 96 4.73 -6.46 -6.28
N SER A 97 4.99 -5.18 -6.49
CA SER A 97 5.26 -4.21 -5.44
C SER A 97 4.25 -3.07 -5.43
N ASP A 98 4.09 -2.46 -4.26
CA ASP A 98 3.35 -1.21 -4.15
C ASP A 98 4.08 -0.10 -4.91
N LYS A 99 3.33 0.69 -5.67
CA LYS A 99 3.85 1.90 -6.32
C LYS A 99 4.28 2.94 -5.29
N ASP A 100 3.81 2.85 -4.04
CA ASP A 100 4.01 3.82 -2.96
C ASP A 100 3.92 5.25 -3.48
N TYR A 101 5.05 5.92 -3.46
CA TYR A 101 5.27 7.23 -3.99
C TYR A 101 6.44 7.22 -4.95
N ASP A 102 6.49 6.22 -5.82
CA ASP A 102 7.51 6.05 -6.86
C ASP A 102 7.72 7.32 -7.69
N PHE A 103 6.69 8.15 -7.85
CA PHE A 103 6.81 9.45 -8.50
C PHE A 103 7.67 10.48 -7.74
N PHE A 104 7.98 10.27 -6.46
CA PHE A 104 8.98 11.03 -5.71
C PHE A 104 10.41 10.58 -5.97
N TYR A 105 10.60 9.39 -6.55
CA TYR A 105 11.91 8.80 -6.77
C TYR A 105 12.24 8.83 -8.26
N GLU A 106 13.36 9.44 -8.64
CA GLU A 106 13.78 9.54 -10.05
C GLU A 106 14.22 8.17 -10.63
N ASP A 107 14.58 7.22 -9.76
CA ASP A 107 15.12 5.89 -10.13
C ASP A 107 14.17 4.75 -9.78
N THR A 108 12.99 4.71 -10.41
CA THR A 108 12.08 3.58 -10.23
C THR A 108 12.53 2.40 -11.09
N ILE A 109 12.74 1.24 -10.47
CA ILE A 109 13.03 -0.01 -11.20
C ILE A 109 11.84 -0.34 -12.09
N ASN A 110 12.15 -0.70 -13.34
CA ASN A 110 11.18 -1.20 -14.30
C ASN A 110 11.83 -2.37 -15.05
N ASN A 111 11.14 -3.51 -15.10
CA ASN A 111 11.58 -4.70 -15.80
C ASN A 111 10.40 -5.61 -16.17
N SER A 112 10.65 -6.60 -17.02
CA SER A 112 9.60 -7.47 -17.57
C SER A 112 8.90 -8.36 -16.54
N TYR A 113 9.50 -8.54 -15.36
CA TYR A 113 8.98 -9.39 -14.28
C TYR A 113 8.40 -8.58 -13.12
N LEU A 114 8.47 -7.25 -13.15
CA LEU A 114 7.96 -6.37 -12.11
C LEU A 114 6.65 -5.73 -12.55
N LEU A 115 5.57 -6.03 -11.84
CA LEU A 115 4.34 -5.27 -11.92
C LEU A 115 4.22 -4.38 -10.68
N LYS A 116 3.63 -3.20 -10.86
CA LYS A 116 3.33 -2.29 -9.75
C LYS A 116 1.83 -2.15 -9.60
N THR A 117 1.38 -1.85 -8.39
CA THR A 117 -0.01 -1.45 -8.18
C THR A 117 -0.38 -0.24 -9.04
N ASP A 118 -1.63 -0.19 -9.49
CA ASP A 118 -2.14 0.89 -10.32
C ASP A 118 -2.16 2.23 -9.55
N PHE A 119 -2.35 2.12 -8.23
CA PHE A 119 -2.33 3.20 -7.24
C PHE A 119 -1.14 3.08 -6.30
N SER A 120 -1.05 3.95 -5.30
CA SER A 120 0.06 3.96 -4.34
C SER A 120 0.19 2.69 -3.49
N SER A 121 -0.89 1.95 -3.26
CA SER A 121 -0.86 0.72 -2.45
C SER A 121 -1.98 -0.24 -2.80
N ILE A 122 -1.82 -1.51 -2.43
CA ILE A 122 -2.86 -2.53 -2.55
C ILE A 122 -4.15 -2.12 -1.81
N GLU A 123 -4.08 -1.50 -0.63
CA GLU A 123 -5.28 -1.10 0.10
C GLU A 123 -6.07 0.00 -0.62
N SER A 124 -5.43 0.76 -1.51
CA SER A 124 -6.07 1.80 -2.30
C SER A 124 -7.16 1.28 -3.24
N TYR A 125 -7.10 -0.01 -3.64
CA TYR A 125 -8.17 -0.63 -4.43
C TYR A 125 -9.51 -0.69 -3.68
N SER A 126 -9.49 -0.67 -2.35
CA SER A 126 -10.73 -0.62 -1.55
C SER A 126 -11.43 0.74 -1.61
N PHE A 127 -10.75 1.81 -2.02
CA PHE A 127 -11.28 3.17 -1.98
C PHE A 127 -12.17 3.49 -3.19
N ASN A 128 -13.29 2.79 -3.27
CA ASN A 128 -14.36 2.99 -4.24
C ASN A 128 -15.72 2.86 -3.55
N VAL A 129 -16.78 3.29 -4.23
CA VAL A 129 -18.13 3.40 -3.65
C VAL A 129 -18.66 2.03 -3.23
N GLU A 130 -18.47 1.03 -4.06
CA GLU A 130 -18.98 -0.32 -3.90
C GLU A 130 -18.37 -1.00 -2.67
N VAL A 131 -17.04 -1.04 -2.58
CA VAL A 131 -16.30 -1.62 -1.46
C VAL A 131 -16.56 -0.85 -0.17
N MET A 132 -16.56 0.48 -0.22
CA MET A 132 -16.84 1.30 0.97
C MET A 132 -18.27 1.10 1.47
N GLN A 133 -19.25 0.94 0.58
CA GLN A 133 -20.63 0.67 0.99
C GLN A 133 -20.75 -0.70 1.66
N LYS A 134 -20.08 -1.75 1.14
CA LYS A 134 -20.01 -3.06 1.79
C LYS A 134 -19.43 -2.95 3.20
N LEU A 135 -18.31 -2.25 3.34
CA LEU A 135 -17.61 -2.06 4.61
C LEU A 135 -18.46 -1.29 5.65
N ILE A 136 -19.15 -0.22 5.20
CA ILE A 136 -20.08 0.56 6.03
C ILE A 136 -21.24 -0.33 6.51
N ASN A 137 -21.86 -1.07 5.60
CA ASN A 137 -23.00 -1.95 5.92
C ASN A 137 -22.59 -3.08 6.88
N ALA A 138 -21.39 -3.63 6.71
CA ALA A 138 -20.84 -4.65 7.61
C ALA A 138 -20.50 -4.10 9.00
N SER A 139 -20.11 -2.83 9.09
CA SER A 139 -19.70 -2.20 10.35
C SER A 139 -20.85 -1.58 11.13
N PHE A 140 -21.88 -1.08 10.43
CA PHE A 140 -23.00 -0.34 11.00
C PHE A 140 -24.32 -0.91 10.50
N PHE A 141 -24.87 -1.88 11.24
CA PHE A 141 -26.17 -2.47 10.91
C PHE A 141 -27.25 -1.39 10.80
N LYS A 142 -27.94 -1.33 9.65
CA LYS A 142 -29.03 -0.40 9.34
C LYS A 142 -28.63 1.10 9.26
N SER A 143 -27.38 1.41 8.95
CA SER A 143 -27.00 2.82 8.73
C SER A 143 -27.59 3.36 7.42
N ALA A 144 -28.07 4.61 7.43
CA ALA A 144 -28.40 5.36 6.23
C ALA A 144 -27.16 6.03 5.61
N PHE A 145 -25.96 5.62 6.02
CA PHE A 145 -24.71 6.28 5.67
C PHE A 145 -24.27 5.85 4.27
N LEU A 146 -24.16 6.83 3.37
CA LEU A 146 -23.84 6.59 1.97
C LEU A 146 -22.32 6.65 1.76
N ALA A 147 -21.78 5.68 1.03
CA ALA A 147 -20.35 5.60 0.72
C ALA A 147 -19.81 6.86 0.02
N ASN A 148 -20.61 7.51 -0.84
CA ASN A 148 -20.20 8.76 -1.50
C ASN A 148 -19.97 9.91 -0.50
N GLU A 149 -20.86 10.06 0.47
CA GLU A 149 -20.71 11.08 1.53
C GLU A 149 -19.52 10.76 2.42
N PHE A 150 -19.34 9.48 2.74
CA PHE A 150 -18.20 8.98 3.48
C PHE A 150 -16.86 9.30 2.79
N ILE A 151 -16.73 8.90 1.53
CA ILE A 151 -15.54 9.15 0.70
C ILE A 151 -15.25 10.65 0.65
N GLY A 152 -16.28 11.48 0.43
CA GLY A 152 -16.17 12.93 0.43
C GLY A 152 -15.59 13.50 1.73
N LYS A 153 -15.92 12.91 2.88
CA LYS A 153 -15.38 13.29 4.19
C LYS A 153 -13.94 12.80 4.41
N ILE A 154 -13.57 11.66 3.83
CA ILE A 154 -12.23 11.06 3.98
C ILE A 154 -11.18 11.72 3.09
N ILE A 155 -11.55 12.16 1.88
CA ILE A 155 -10.60 12.74 0.92
C ILE A 155 -9.74 13.87 1.51
N PRO A 156 -10.28 14.87 2.24
CA PRO A 156 -9.46 15.91 2.86
C PRO A 156 -8.41 15.35 3.84
N ALA A 157 -8.72 14.25 4.54
CA ALA A 157 -7.79 13.60 5.46
C ALA A 157 -6.65 12.89 4.73
N ILE A 158 -6.97 12.19 3.63
CA ILE A 158 -5.95 11.59 2.76
C ILE A 158 -5.01 12.67 2.24
N LYS A 159 -5.54 13.78 1.73
CA LYS A 159 -4.74 14.92 1.25
C LYS A 159 -3.82 15.48 2.33
N PHE A 160 -4.35 15.71 3.54
CA PHE A 160 -3.56 16.20 4.66
C PHE A 160 -2.39 15.26 4.99
N LEU A 161 -2.66 13.96 5.16
CA LEU A 161 -1.64 12.96 5.49
C LEU A 161 -0.58 12.83 4.39
N TYR A 162 -1.01 12.87 3.13
CA TYR A 162 -0.15 12.85 1.98
C TYR A 162 0.79 14.07 1.91
N LEU A 163 0.25 15.28 2.04
CA LEU A 163 1.05 16.51 2.02
C LEU A 163 2.08 16.53 3.15
N VAL A 164 1.68 16.12 4.35
CA VAL A 164 2.60 15.97 5.49
C VAL A 164 3.74 15.00 5.18
N ARG A 165 3.47 13.89 4.49
CA ARG A 165 4.51 12.95 4.05
C ARG A 165 5.44 13.56 3.03
N LEU A 166 4.90 14.29 2.06
CA LEU A 166 5.69 14.95 1.03
C LEU A 166 6.61 16.02 1.61
N VAL A 167 6.14 16.84 2.55
CA VAL A 167 7.00 17.80 3.25
C VAL A 167 8.15 17.08 3.97
N ARG A 168 7.83 16.00 4.71
CA ARG A 168 8.87 15.22 5.41
C ARG A 168 9.89 14.61 4.46
N TYR A 169 9.43 14.13 3.30
CA TYR A 169 10.30 13.61 2.25
C TYR A 169 11.21 14.69 1.68
N GLN A 170 10.67 15.84 1.28
CA GLN A 170 11.46 16.96 0.72
C GLN A 170 12.48 17.54 1.70
N MET A 171 12.18 17.47 3.00
CA MET A 171 13.10 17.90 4.03
C MET A 171 14.14 16.82 4.40
N ASN A 172 14.09 15.65 3.73
CA ASN A 172 14.99 14.50 3.87
C ASN A 172 15.13 14.00 5.31
N TYR A 173 14.01 13.91 6.04
CA TYR A 173 14.04 13.63 7.46
C TYR A 173 13.56 12.24 7.85
N THR A 174 14.36 11.56 8.67
CA THR A 174 14.05 10.29 9.34
C THR A 174 13.21 10.46 10.61
N TRP A 175 12.47 11.57 10.70
CA TRP A 175 11.69 11.92 11.88
C TRP A 175 10.66 10.84 12.24
N ALA A 176 10.52 10.56 13.53
CA ALA A 176 9.49 9.67 14.04
C ALA A 176 8.10 10.18 13.61
N LYS A 177 7.29 9.28 13.04
CA LYS A 177 5.94 9.59 12.54
C LYS A 177 5.02 9.97 13.70
N VAL A 178 4.03 10.81 13.44
CA VAL A 178 2.88 11.01 14.34
C VAL A 178 1.78 10.07 13.86
N GLU A 179 1.18 9.32 14.78
CA GLU A 179 0.06 8.41 14.48
C GLU A 179 -1.16 9.20 13.98
N VAL A 180 -1.91 8.61 13.05
CA VAL A 180 -3.04 9.25 12.38
C VAL A 180 -4.09 9.76 13.37
N GLU A 181 -4.40 8.97 14.40
CA GLU A 181 -5.39 9.28 15.45
C GLU A 181 -4.98 10.47 16.30
N LYS A 182 -3.68 10.81 16.31
CA LYS A 182 -3.14 12.00 16.98
C LYS A 182 -3.07 13.19 16.03
N ALA A 183 -3.18 12.98 14.73
CA ALA A 183 -3.12 14.03 13.72
C ALA A 183 -4.49 14.63 13.39
N ILE A 184 -5.57 13.85 13.58
CA ILE A 184 -6.92 14.22 13.15
C ILE A 184 -7.94 14.10 14.28
N GLU A 185 -8.95 14.96 14.23
CA GLU A 185 -10.11 14.89 15.11
C GLU A 185 -11.35 14.54 14.30
N ILE A 186 -12.22 13.72 14.88
CA ILE A 186 -13.46 13.27 14.24
C ILE A 186 -14.58 13.45 15.24
N ASP A 187 -15.56 14.28 14.89
CA ASP A 187 -16.73 14.53 15.73
C ASP A 187 -17.73 13.35 15.66
N LYS A 188 -18.76 13.38 16.52
CA LYS A 188 -19.80 12.33 16.55
C LYS A 188 -20.66 12.27 15.27
N LYS A 189 -20.60 13.28 14.41
CA LYS A 189 -21.28 13.36 13.11
C LYS A 189 -20.36 12.92 11.95
N GLY A 190 -19.13 12.50 12.27
CA GLY A 190 -18.13 12.06 11.31
C GLY A 190 -17.47 13.18 10.53
N ASN A 191 -17.58 14.44 10.97
CA ASN A 191 -16.81 15.53 10.38
C ASN A 191 -15.37 15.42 10.84
N ILE A 192 -14.42 15.58 9.91
CA ILE A 192 -12.99 15.48 10.18
C ILE A 192 -12.39 16.89 10.20
N SER A 193 -11.66 17.20 11.26
CA SER A 193 -10.87 18.42 11.38
C SER A 193 -9.38 18.11 11.53
N PHE A 194 -8.56 19.00 10.98
CA PHE A 194 -7.10 18.90 10.95
C PHE A 194 -6.51 20.11 11.64
N ASP A 195 -5.52 19.86 12.50
CA ASP A 195 -4.72 20.90 13.11
C ASP A 195 -3.27 20.70 12.68
N LEU A 196 -2.87 21.40 11.60
CA LEU A 196 -1.51 21.37 11.08
C LEU A 196 -0.50 21.83 12.15
N MET A 197 -0.84 22.87 12.93
CA MET A 197 0.04 23.36 13.98
C MET A 197 0.17 22.35 15.12
N GLY A 198 -0.94 21.78 15.56
CA GLY A 198 -0.96 20.70 16.54
C GLY A 198 -0.18 19.47 16.06
N TYR A 199 -0.27 19.13 14.77
CA TYR A 199 0.54 18.07 14.16
C TYR A 199 2.04 18.39 14.23
N ILE A 200 2.45 19.59 13.81
CA ILE A 200 3.86 20.04 13.84
C ILE A 200 4.39 20.03 15.27
N LEU A 201 3.61 20.49 16.25
CA LEU A 201 4.01 20.46 17.66
C LEU A 201 4.19 19.02 18.17
N LYS A 202 3.29 18.11 17.81
CA LYS A 202 3.42 16.67 18.13
C LYS A 202 4.64 16.06 17.46
N LEU A 203 4.91 16.42 16.21
CA LEU A 203 6.11 15.99 15.48
C LEU A 203 7.38 16.52 16.15
N ALA A 204 7.39 17.77 16.58
CA ALA A 204 8.51 18.40 17.26
C ALA A 204 8.78 17.83 18.65
N SER A 205 7.73 17.46 19.39
CA SER A 205 7.88 16.76 20.67
C SER A 205 8.61 15.42 20.54
N ARG A 206 8.55 14.78 19.37
CA ARG A 206 9.23 13.53 19.05
C ARG A 206 10.58 13.76 18.35
N ASN A 207 10.83 14.95 17.81
CA ASN A 207 11.97 15.26 16.95
C ASN A 207 12.42 16.73 17.19
N HIS A 208 13.45 16.93 18.01
CA HIS A 208 13.86 18.26 18.47
C HIS A 208 14.16 19.26 17.32
N GLU A 209 14.70 18.79 16.20
CA GLU A 209 15.04 19.62 15.03
C GLU A 209 13.83 20.26 14.36
N VAL A 210 12.62 19.69 14.52
CA VAL A 210 11.40 20.27 13.94
C VAL A 210 11.08 21.60 14.63
N TYR A 211 11.42 21.78 15.92
CA TYR A 211 11.15 23.03 16.64
C TYR A 211 11.78 24.25 15.97
N SER A 212 13.00 24.12 15.44
CA SER A 212 13.69 25.23 14.77
C SER A 212 13.26 25.41 13.31
N ARG A 213 12.54 24.44 12.72
CA ARG A 213 12.13 24.44 11.31
C ARG A 213 10.61 24.46 11.09
N GLN A 214 9.82 24.80 12.11
CA GLN A 214 8.36 24.82 12.00
C GLN A 214 7.86 25.70 10.86
N GLN A 215 8.44 26.91 10.73
CA GLN A 215 8.06 27.87 9.70
C GLN A 215 8.33 27.33 8.30
N GLU A 216 9.49 26.71 8.09
CA GLU A 216 9.83 26.08 6.82
C GLU A 216 8.88 24.92 6.49
N PHE A 217 8.49 24.12 7.50
CA PHE A 217 7.52 23.04 7.31
C PHE A 217 6.18 23.59 6.78
N ILE A 218 5.68 24.66 7.39
CA ILE A 218 4.42 25.32 7.01
C ILE A 218 4.51 25.89 5.60
N GLU A 219 5.60 26.58 5.28
CA GLU A 219 5.84 27.16 3.95
C GLU A 219 5.85 26.09 2.86
N ARG A 220 6.56 24.97 3.10
CA ARG A 220 6.53 23.82 2.19
C ARG A 220 5.14 23.21 2.08
N TYR A 221 4.46 22.99 3.20
CA TYR A 221 3.10 22.43 3.19
C TYR A 221 2.15 23.26 2.33
N ASN A 222 2.10 24.57 2.57
CA ASN A 222 1.26 25.50 1.81
C ASN A 222 1.67 25.57 0.33
N GLY A 223 2.97 25.47 0.05
CA GLY A 223 3.50 25.43 -1.32
C GLY A 223 3.10 24.19 -2.11
N LEU A 224 2.71 23.09 -1.47
CA LEU A 224 2.40 21.80 -2.11
C LEU A 224 0.91 21.56 -2.35
N GLU A 225 0.02 22.44 -1.86
CA GLU A 225 -1.43 22.25 -1.95
C GLU A 225 -1.91 22.04 -3.40
N HIS A 226 -1.29 22.75 -4.35
CA HIS A 226 -1.61 22.66 -5.77
C HIS A 226 -1.34 21.28 -6.39
N ILE A 227 -0.43 20.48 -5.80
CA ILE A 227 -0.11 19.13 -6.29
C ILE A 227 -1.32 18.21 -6.14
N CYS A 228 -2.20 18.45 -5.17
CA CYS A 228 -3.35 17.59 -4.90
C CYS A 228 -4.61 17.93 -5.73
N LEU A 229 -4.50 18.82 -6.73
CA LEU A 229 -5.66 19.32 -7.48
C LEU A 229 -6.12 18.41 -8.63
N ASN A 230 -5.25 17.53 -9.15
CA ASN A 230 -5.52 16.80 -10.40
C ASN A 230 -5.20 15.29 -10.37
N PHE A 231 -4.90 14.70 -9.22
CA PHE A 231 -4.59 13.27 -9.12
C PHE A 231 -5.78 12.48 -8.59
N ASP A 232 -5.82 11.20 -8.96
CA ASP A 232 -6.64 10.23 -8.28
C ASP A 232 -6.19 10.15 -6.81
N TYR A 233 -7.11 10.30 -5.86
CA TYR A 233 -6.77 10.29 -4.45
C TYR A 233 -6.12 8.99 -4.00
N ARG A 234 -6.35 7.89 -4.75
CA ARG A 234 -5.71 6.59 -4.53
C ARG A 234 -4.21 6.60 -4.78
N ASP A 235 -3.69 7.52 -5.58
CA ASP A 235 -2.24 7.73 -5.72
C ASP A 235 -1.62 8.47 -4.51
N SER A 236 -2.45 9.02 -3.61
CA SER A 236 -2.00 9.75 -2.41
C SER A 236 -2.08 8.92 -1.13
N MET A 237 -2.51 7.66 -1.21
CA MET A 237 -2.88 6.82 -0.06
C MET A 237 -1.77 5.87 0.37
N HIS A 238 -1.01 6.24 1.41
CA HIS A 238 -0.17 5.25 2.09
C HIS A 238 -1.04 4.21 2.79
N GLY A 239 -0.93 2.94 2.40
CA GLY A 239 -1.81 1.83 2.83
C GLY A 239 -2.11 1.85 4.33
N HIS A 240 -1.07 1.75 5.17
CA HIS A 240 -1.25 1.76 6.63
C HIS A 240 -1.86 3.04 7.21
N ASP A 241 -1.60 4.21 6.62
CA ASP A 241 -2.17 5.46 7.16
C ASP A 241 -3.66 5.53 6.82
N TYR A 242 -4.00 5.08 5.61
CA TYR A 242 -5.37 4.98 5.16
C TYR A 242 -6.17 3.97 6.00
N THR A 243 -5.65 2.76 6.25
CA THR A 243 -6.35 1.79 7.07
C THR A 243 -6.46 2.22 8.53
N ALA A 244 -5.45 2.90 9.08
CA ALA A 244 -5.53 3.52 10.40
C ALA A 244 -6.59 4.64 10.45
N LEU A 245 -6.64 5.51 9.44
CA LEU A 245 -7.65 6.57 9.30
C LEU A 245 -9.07 5.98 9.30
N LEU A 246 -9.31 4.98 8.44
CA LEU A 246 -10.60 4.30 8.38
C LEU A 246 -10.95 3.63 9.71
N ASN A 247 -10.00 2.90 10.32
CA ASN A 247 -10.21 2.23 11.60
C ASN A 247 -10.65 3.23 12.67
N TYR A 248 -9.92 4.34 12.79
CA TYR A 248 -10.22 5.40 13.74
C TYR A 248 -11.56 6.08 13.46
N TYR A 249 -11.87 6.36 12.20
CA TYR A 249 -13.15 6.96 11.81
C TYR A 249 -14.33 6.08 12.23
N PHE A 250 -14.27 4.80 11.91
CA PHE A 250 -15.36 3.88 12.22
C PHE A 250 -15.54 3.70 13.74
N GLN A 251 -14.45 3.67 14.50
CA GLN A 251 -14.52 3.64 15.97
C GLN A 251 -15.18 4.90 16.54
N ARG A 252 -14.89 6.08 15.96
CA ARG A 252 -15.48 7.35 16.39
C ARG A 252 -16.97 7.43 16.10
N LEU A 253 -17.46 6.72 15.09
CA LEU A 253 -18.88 6.56 14.79
C LEU A 253 -19.57 5.46 15.60
N GLY A 254 -18.87 4.83 16.55
CA GLY A 254 -19.45 3.87 17.48
C GLY A 254 -19.28 2.40 17.10
N ARG A 255 -18.44 2.08 16.11
CA ARG A 255 -18.00 0.69 15.91
C ARG A 255 -17.12 0.26 17.08
N GLU A 256 -17.19 -1.02 17.44
CA GLU A 256 -16.30 -1.61 18.43
C GLU A 256 -14.81 -1.43 18.03
N LYS A 257 -13.99 -1.23 19.07
CA LYS A 257 -12.55 -0.99 18.92
C LYS A 257 -11.86 -2.29 18.49
N VAL A 258 -11.07 -2.20 17.42
CA VAL A 258 -10.24 -3.29 16.92
C VAL A 258 -8.86 -2.76 16.55
N THR A 259 -7.88 -3.65 16.43
CA THR A 259 -6.53 -3.28 15.98
C THR A 259 -6.55 -2.86 14.51
N VAL A 260 -5.56 -2.06 14.10
CA VAL A 260 -5.42 -1.64 12.69
C VAL A 260 -5.22 -2.88 11.80
N ASP A 261 -4.37 -3.82 12.19
CA ASP A 261 -4.11 -5.05 11.43
C ASP A 261 -5.36 -5.91 11.20
N PHE A 262 -6.23 -6.02 12.20
CA PHE A 262 -7.49 -6.75 12.04
C PHE A 262 -8.43 -6.00 11.08
N PHE A 263 -8.46 -4.68 11.20
CA PHE A 263 -9.29 -3.85 10.35
C PHE A 263 -8.80 -3.83 8.89
N GLU A 264 -7.49 -3.75 8.67
CA GLU A 264 -6.85 -3.88 7.34
C GLU A 264 -7.28 -5.18 6.65
N LYS A 265 -7.20 -6.32 7.34
CA LYS A 265 -7.71 -7.61 6.83
C LYS A 265 -9.19 -7.53 6.47
N THR A 266 -10.00 -6.83 7.27
CA THR A 266 -11.42 -6.64 6.99
C THR A 266 -11.63 -5.81 5.72
N VAL A 267 -10.89 -4.71 5.55
CA VAL A 267 -10.93 -3.87 4.34
C VAL A 267 -10.58 -4.71 3.12
N ILE A 268 -9.46 -5.43 3.19
CA ILE A 268 -8.96 -6.31 2.13
C ILE A 268 -9.99 -7.38 1.73
N MET A 269 -10.62 -8.03 2.71
CA MET A 269 -11.62 -9.07 2.45
C MET A 269 -12.92 -8.55 1.81
N ASN A 270 -13.18 -7.23 1.86
CA ASN A 270 -14.35 -6.62 1.20
C ASN A 270 -14.10 -6.24 -0.27
N ILE A 271 -12.86 -6.38 -0.74
CA ILE A 271 -12.51 -6.22 -2.15
C ILE A 271 -12.86 -7.52 -2.87
N GLU A 272 -13.83 -7.47 -3.78
CA GLU A 272 -14.19 -8.61 -4.63
C GLU A 272 -13.39 -8.58 -5.93
N ALA A 273 -13.29 -9.73 -6.59
CA ALA A 273 -12.53 -9.81 -7.83
C ALA A 273 -13.13 -8.93 -8.93
N GLU A 274 -14.44 -8.71 -8.93
CA GLU A 274 -15.14 -7.88 -9.92
C GLU A 274 -14.77 -6.40 -9.76
N ASP A 275 -14.44 -6.00 -8.54
CA ASP A 275 -13.96 -4.65 -8.23
C ASP A 275 -12.53 -4.42 -8.77
N LEU A 276 -11.84 -5.47 -9.24
CA LEU A 276 -10.44 -5.43 -9.67
C LEU A 276 -10.24 -5.61 -11.18
N ASP A 277 -11.20 -6.21 -11.89
CA ASP A 277 -11.06 -6.65 -13.30
C ASP A 277 -10.71 -5.53 -14.28
N HIS A 278 -11.04 -4.28 -13.96
CA HIS A 278 -10.83 -3.13 -14.85
C HIS A 278 -9.48 -2.44 -14.65
N TYR A 279 -8.68 -2.84 -13.66
CA TYR A 279 -7.40 -2.20 -13.43
C TYR A 279 -6.25 -2.88 -14.20
N PRO A 280 -5.32 -2.11 -14.79
CA PRO A 280 -4.23 -2.63 -15.62
C PRO A 280 -3.41 -3.77 -15.01
N LEU A 281 -3.09 -3.71 -13.72
CA LEU A 281 -2.40 -4.81 -13.03
C LEU A 281 -3.16 -6.14 -13.17
N PHE A 282 -4.45 -6.13 -12.85
CA PHE A 282 -5.29 -7.32 -12.82
C PHE A 282 -5.68 -7.82 -14.22
N ILE A 283 -5.81 -6.89 -15.18
CA ILE A 283 -5.95 -7.22 -16.60
C ILE A 283 -4.73 -7.99 -17.09
N THR A 284 -3.53 -7.54 -16.72
CA THR A 284 -2.27 -8.20 -17.09
C THR A 284 -2.20 -9.61 -16.51
N LEU A 285 -2.58 -9.78 -15.24
CA LEU A 285 -2.65 -11.10 -14.59
C LEU A 285 -3.66 -12.05 -15.25
N ALA A 286 -4.77 -11.53 -15.79
CA ALA A 286 -5.80 -12.34 -16.44
C ALA A 286 -5.45 -12.74 -17.89
N GLN A 287 -4.55 -12.00 -18.54
CA GLN A 287 -4.13 -12.25 -19.93
C GLN A 287 -2.99 -13.25 -20.05
N CYS A 288 -2.31 -13.53 -18.94
CA CYS A 288 -1.28 -14.54 -18.82
C CYS A 288 -1.90 -15.77 -18.13
#